data_AF-M6GDW7-F1
#
_entry.id   AF-M6GDW7-F1
#
_cell.length_a   1.000
_cell.length_b   1.000
_cell.length_c   1.000
_cell.angle_alpha   90.00
_cell.angle_beta   90.00
_cell.angle_gamma   90.00
#
_symmetry.space_group_name_H-M   'P 1'
#
loop_
_entity.id
_entity.type
_entity.pdbx_description
1 polymer ?
#
loop_
_entity_poly.entity_id
_entity_poly.type
_entity_poly.pdbx_seq_one_letter_code
_entity_poly.pdbx_strand_id
1 'polypeptide(L)'
;MAVFNPVKTRTWSKNTPADGDLIDDEFDRQYENFQYLKDRIDSTDINLANFLIPIGSIIEDGLNLAPSINFKDANAQAISRNTFVTLWNSVHRVITGIVPTTDRISCTNHGCIEGQLVKFSFTGGGVSALVNYYVRNPTTNDFQISSTATGSILDLTSSQTGEMIINVEYGFGDGSTTYNVPDRRGIFARGAGVHGSRSKAAGGNYDGGAVGYAGQDQGQAHIHQQYAGDYGAGNTGNGGRYADTHGSNIVSDLYTLLPTGSGAGVPRTGNETTPAFIAVKYKVRVL
;
A
#
# COMPACT_ATOMS: atom_id res chain seq x y z
N MET A 1 5.13 39.70 -4.22
CA MET A 1 6.23 40.70 -4.32
C MET A 1 5.99 41.72 -3.21
N ALA A 2 6.87 41.83 -2.21
CA ALA A 2 6.68 42.84 -1.16
C ALA A 2 6.94 44.22 -1.79
N VAL A 3 5.91 45.07 -1.83
CA VAL A 3 6.04 46.44 -2.31
C VAL A 3 6.72 47.23 -1.18
N PHE A 4 8.01 47.52 -1.33
CA PHE A 4 8.67 48.51 -0.46
C PHE A 4 7.96 49.84 -0.66
N ASN A 5 7.43 50.42 0.42
CA ASN A 5 6.89 51.78 0.38
C ASN A 5 8.09 52.75 0.35
N PRO A 6 8.38 53.42 -0.78
CA PRO A 6 9.53 54.32 -0.90
C PRO A 6 9.37 55.61 -0.08
N VAL A 7 8.20 55.83 0.54
CA VAL A 7 7.88 57.04 1.33
C VAL A 7 8.28 56.89 2.81
N LYS A 8 8.62 55.69 3.30
CA LYS A 8 9.13 55.51 4.67
C LYS A 8 10.64 55.78 4.74
N THR A 9 11.04 57.04 4.64
CA THR A 9 12.41 57.49 4.97
C THR A 9 12.38 58.26 6.29
N ARG A 10 12.90 57.67 7.38
CA ARG A 10 13.06 58.38 8.66
C ARG A 10 14.39 59.12 8.64
N THR A 11 14.36 60.44 8.50
CA THR A 11 15.57 61.28 8.43
C THR A 11 16.04 61.65 9.84
N TRP A 12 17.23 61.19 10.23
CA TRP A 12 17.85 61.56 11.49
C TRP A 12 18.54 62.91 11.32
N SER A 13 18.28 63.87 12.20
CA SER A 13 18.89 65.20 12.15
C SER A 13 19.50 65.57 13.49
N LYS A 14 20.36 66.60 13.52
CA LYS A 14 20.94 67.13 14.76
C LYS A 14 19.91 67.70 15.77
N ASN A 15 18.64 67.82 15.37
CA ASN A 15 17.53 68.30 16.21
C ASN A 15 16.63 67.15 16.70
N THR A 16 16.96 65.91 16.36
CA THR A 16 16.22 64.73 16.81
C THR A 16 16.41 64.57 18.34
N PRO A 17 15.34 64.50 19.14
CA PRO A 17 15.44 64.32 20.59
C PRO A 17 16.30 63.10 20.96
N ALA A 18 17.12 63.25 22.00
CA ALA A 18 17.97 62.18 22.55
C ALA A 18 17.26 61.43 23.69
N ASP A 19 15.93 61.38 23.67
CA ASP A 19 15.08 60.74 24.67
C ASP A 19 15.06 59.21 24.57
N GLY A 20 15.54 58.64 23.46
CA GLY A 20 15.65 57.19 23.26
C GLY A 20 14.41 56.59 22.59
N ASP A 21 13.25 57.22 22.72
CA ASP A 21 11.96 56.79 22.15
C ASP A 21 12.05 56.50 20.65
N LEU A 22 12.80 57.33 19.91
CA LEU A 22 12.95 57.16 18.46
C LEU A 22 13.87 55.98 18.10
N ILE A 23 14.82 55.61 18.96
CA ILE A 23 15.66 54.43 18.78
C ILE A 23 14.84 53.17 19.10
N ASP A 24 14.03 53.21 20.16
CA ASP A 24 13.15 52.12 20.57
C ASP A 24 12.10 51.83 19.49
N ASP A 25 11.44 52.86 18.94
CA ASP A 25 10.52 52.73 17.80
C ASP A 25 11.16 52.02 16.59
N GLU A 26 12.42 52.32 16.30
CA GLU A 26 13.12 51.74 15.15
C GLU A 26 13.55 50.30 15.44
N PHE A 27 13.96 50.01 16.67
CA PHE A 27 14.28 48.65 17.11
C PHE A 27 13.04 47.76 17.05
N ASP A 28 11.90 48.22 17.57
CA ASP A 28 10.63 47.49 17.52
C ASP A 28 10.18 47.24 16.08
N ARG A 29 10.24 48.26 15.21
CA ARG A 29 9.94 48.11 13.79
C ARG A 29 10.84 47.09 13.11
N GLN A 30 12.14 47.09 13.40
CA GLN A 30 13.07 46.11 12.84
C GLN A 30 12.77 44.71 13.38
N TYR A 31 12.51 44.58 14.67
CA TYR A 31 12.14 43.34 15.33
C TYR A 31 10.89 42.71 14.71
N GLU A 32 9.83 43.49 14.50
CA GLU A 32 8.60 43.04 13.82
C GLU A 32 8.88 42.55 12.39
N ASN A 33 9.72 43.26 11.64
CA ASN A 33 10.10 42.84 10.28
C ASN A 33 10.90 41.54 10.28
N PHE A 34 11.81 41.36 11.24
CA PHE A 34 12.56 40.11 11.38
C PHE A 34 11.66 38.95 11.80
N GLN A 35 10.71 39.20 12.71
CA GLN A 35 9.73 38.19 13.11
C GLN A 35 8.84 37.77 11.92
N TYR A 36 8.34 38.74 11.14
CA TYR A 36 7.57 38.45 9.92
C TYR A 36 8.37 37.62 8.89
N LEU A 37 9.65 37.96 8.68
CA LEU A 37 10.53 37.19 7.79
C LEU A 37 10.74 35.77 8.30
N LYS A 38 10.96 35.60 9.61
CA LYS A 38 11.10 34.30 10.26
C LYS A 38 9.85 33.45 10.07
N ASP A 39 8.67 34.00 10.36
CA ASP A 39 7.39 33.30 10.23
C ASP A 39 7.14 32.85 8.77
N ARG A 40 7.53 33.67 7.79
CA ARG A 40 7.42 33.30 6.37
C ARG A 40 8.40 32.19 5.97
N ILE A 41 9.64 32.24 6.46
CA ILE A 41 10.65 31.20 6.22
C ILE A 41 10.16 29.89 6.84
N ASP A 42 9.75 29.91 8.11
CA ASP A 42 9.21 28.75 8.82
C ASP A 42 8.02 28.15 8.05
N SER A 43 7.09 29.00 7.58
CA SER A 43 5.96 28.56 6.75
C SER A 43 6.40 27.94 5.42
N THR A 44 7.43 28.50 4.77
CA THR A 44 7.95 27.99 3.50
C THR A 44 8.65 26.64 3.70
N ASP A 45 9.43 26.50 4.77
CA ASP A 45 10.12 25.25 5.12
C ASP A 45 9.13 24.13 5.47
N ILE A 46 8.07 24.45 6.21
CA ILE A 46 6.95 23.53 6.47
C ILE A 46 6.26 23.12 5.17
N ASN A 47 5.99 24.07 4.27
CA ASN A 47 5.34 23.79 2.99
C ASN A 47 6.23 22.93 2.08
N LEU A 48 7.54 23.19 2.04
CA LEU A 48 8.48 22.42 1.24
C LEU A 48 8.64 20.98 1.75
N ALA A 49 8.63 20.78 3.08
CA ALA A 49 8.64 19.45 3.70
C ALA A 49 7.34 18.64 3.43
N ASN A 50 6.21 19.33 3.29
CA ASN A 50 4.91 18.73 2.93
C ASN A 50 4.74 18.50 1.42
N PHE A 51 5.49 19.22 0.58
CA PHE A 51 5.26 19.23 -0.87
C PHE A 51 5.90 18.07 -1.64
N LEU A 52 6.89 17.36 -1.07
CA LEU A 52 7.68 16.44 -1.89
C LEU A 52 7.16 14.99 -1.91
N ILE A 53 6.54 14.49 -0.84
CA ILE A 53 6.01 13.12 -0.77
C ILE A 53 4.78 13.10 0.16
N PRO A 54 3.57 12.77 -0.34
CA PRO A 54 2.36 12.74 0.48
C PRO A 54 2.45 11.74 1.65
N ILE A 55 1.83 12.08 2.79
CA ILE A 55 1.71 11.18 3.94
C ILE A 55 1.05 9.86 3.51
N GLY A 56 1.59 8.74 3.99
CA GLY A 56 1.15 7.39 3.62
C GLY A 56 1.78 6.85 2.32
N SER A 57 2.50 7.68 1.56
CA SER A 57 3.23 7.20 0.39
C SER A 57 4.34 6.24 0.79
N ILE A 58 4.56 5.21 -0.03
CA ILE A 58 5.65 4.26 0.13
C ILE A 58 6.69 4.52 -0.95
N ILE A 59 7.94 4.67 -0.53
CA ILE A 59 9.09 4.89 -1.41
C ILE A 59 10.10 3.75 -1.27
N GLU A 60 10.87 3.54 -2.34
CA GLU A 60 12.11 2.78 -2.27
C GLU A 60 13.24 3.67 -1.72
N ASP A 61 14.00 3.15 -0.77
CA ASP A 61 15.14 3.83 -0.14
C ASP A 61 16.33 2.88 -0.06
N GLY A 62 16.90 2.53 -1.22
CA GLY A 62 17.99 1.56 -1.34
C GLY A 62 19.27 1.93 -0.57
N LEU A 63 19.51 3.23 -0.36
CA LEU A 63 20.67 3.73 0.40
C LEU A 63 20.37 4.01 1.88
N ASN A 64 19.12 3.82 2.32
CA ASN A 64 18.67 4.11 3.67
C ASN A 64 18.88 5.58 4.10
N LEU A 65 18.66 6.53 3.19
CA LEU A 65 18.91 7.97 3.42
C LEU A 65 17.64 8.74 3.79
N ALA A 66 16.45 8.17 3.61
CA ALA A 66 15.22 8.85 3.95
C ALA A 66 15.16 9.14 5.46
N PRO A 67 14.90 10.40 5.88
CA PRO A 67 14.97 10.79 7.28
C PRO A 67 13.99 10.01 8.16
N SER A 68 14.48 9.41 9.25
CA SER A 68 13.70 8.53 10.14
C SER A 68 12.59 9.23 10.93
N ILE A 69 12.65 10.56 11.02
CA ILE A 69 11.56 11.39 11.55
C ILE A 69 10.36 11.39 10.60
N ASN A 70 10.65 11.43 9.30
CA ASN A 70 9.68 11.61 8.24
C ASN A 70 9.19 10.29 7.64
N PHE A 71 10.02 9.26 7.76
CA PHE A 71 9.83 7.96 7.16
C PHE A 71 10.10 6.83 8.15
N LYS A 72 9.31 5.76 8.05
CA LYS A 72 9.52 4.51 8.80
C LYS A 72 9.64 3.34 7.83
N ASP A 73 10.42 2.33 8.20
CA ASP A 73 10.50 1.10 7.41
C ASP A 73 9.12 0.44 7.32
N ALA A 74 8.73 0.03 6.11
CA ALA A 74 7.52 -0.74 5.89
C ALA A 74 7.76 -2.22 6.24
N ASN A 75 7.86 -2.51 7.53
CA ASN A 75 8.25 -3.81 8.09
C ASN A 75 7.31 -4.30 9.22
N ALA A 76 6.04 -3.88 9.20
CA ALA A 76 5.04 -4.15 10.25
C ALA A 76 5.32 -3.54 11.63
N GLN A 77 6.32 -2.66 11.79
CA GLN A 77 6.60 -2.05 13.09
C GLN A 77 5.40 -1.25 13.62
N ALA A 78 5.21 -1.28 14.94
CA ALA A 78 4.23 -0.43 15.61
C ALA A 78 4.79 0.98 15.80
N ILE A 79 4.00 1.99 15.45
CA ILE A 79 4.34 3.41 15.59
C ILE A 79 3.26 4.15 16.39
N SER A 80 3.64 5.25 17.04
CA SER A 80 2.76 6.00 17.93
C SER A 80 1.60 6.67 17.18
N ARG A 81 0.36 6.45 17.62
CA ARG A 81 -0.84 7.15 17.12
C ARG A 81 -0.75 8.66 17.39
N ASN A 82 -0.27 9.06 18.56
CA ASN A 82 -0.16 10.47 18.94
C ASN A 82 0.90 11.21 18.12
N THR A 83 2.06 10.60 17.90
CA THR A 83 3.14 11.23 17.13
C THR A 83 2.79 11.31 15.65
N PHE A 84 2.14 10.28 15.11
CA PHE A 84 1.84 10.14 13.68
C PHE A 84 0.33 10.21 13.42
N VAL A 85 -0.33 11.18 14.05
CA VAL A 85 -1.79 11.30 14.08
C VAL A 85 -2.39 11.58 12.71
N THR A 86 -1.72 12.36 11.86
CA THR A 86 -2.21 12.67 10.52
C THR A 86 -2.32 11.42 9.64
N LEU A 87 -1.30 10.54 9.70
CA LEU A 87 -1.34 9.26 9.01
C LEU A 87 -2.41 8.34 9.61
N TRP A 88 -2.49 8.25 10.94
CA TRP A 88 -3.53 7.43 11.60
C TRP A 88 -4.96 7.88 11.22
N ASN A 89 -5.22 9.18 11.22
CA ASN A 89 -6.52 9.74 10.83
C ASN A 89 -6.84 9.52 9.35
N SER A 90 -5.83 9.37 8.48
CA SER A 90 -6.06 9.06 7.08
C SER A 90 -6.59 7.62 6.88
N VAL A 91 -6.18 6.66 7.71
CA VAL A 91 -6.49 5.23 7.54
C VAL A 91 -7.53 4.66 8.50
N HIS A 92 -7.77 5.28 9.67
CA HIS A 92 -8.72 4.76 10.65
C HIS A 92 -10.09 5.45 10.58
N ARG A 93 -11.14 4.73 10.98
CA ARG A 93 -12.51 5.22 11.16
C ARG A 93 -13.11 4.63 12.43
N VAL A 94 -14.11 5.31 12.98
CA VAL A 94 -14.86 4.85 14.17
C VAL A 94 -16.21 4.31 13.74
N ILE A 95 -16.50 3.07 14.13
CA ILE A 95 -17.79 2.41 13.92
C ILE A 95 -18.70 2.75 15.09
N THR A 96 -19.83 3.37 14.79
CA THR A 96 -20.80 3.81 15.80
C THR A 96 -21.87 2.76 16.11
N GLY A 97 -21.97 1.73 15.28
CA GLY A 97 -22.91 0.63 15.47
C GLY A 97 -22.99 -0.27 14.25
N ILE A 98 -23.62 -1.43 14.44
CA ILE A 98 -24.10 -2.27 13.35
C ILE A 98 -25.63 -2.31 13.44
N VAL A 99 -26.29 -2.35 12.28
CA VAL A 99 -27.75 -2.46 12.14
C VAL A 99 -28.08 -3.83 11.53
N PRO A 100 -28.27 -4.88 12.37
CA PRO A 100 -28.47 -6.27 11.92
C PRO A 100 -29.60 -6.43 10.90
N THR A 101 -30.71 -5.71 11.06
CA THR A 101 -31.88 -5.83 10.19
C THR A 101 -31.64 -5.40 8.74
N THR A 102 -30.50 -4.76 8.46
CA THR A 102 -30.13 -4.29 7.12
C THR A 102 -28.69 -4.64 6.75
N ASP A 103 -27.98 -5.37 7.61
CA ASP A 103 -26.55 -5.69 7.47
C ASP A 103 -25.65 -4.47 7.26
N ARG A 104 -26.04 -3.31 7.81
CA ARG A 104 -25.28 -2.06 7.64
C ARG A 104 -24.39 -1.77 8.83
N ILE A 105 -23.18 -1.35 8.53
CA ILE A 105 -22.18 -0.84 9.47
C ILE A 105 -22.23 0.68 9.42
N SER A 106 -22.55 1.31 10.55
CA SER A 106 -22.66 2.76 10.67
C SER A 106 -21.29 3.38 10.92
N CYS A 107 -20.88 4.28 10.03
CA CYS A 107 -19.63 5.02 10.09
C CYS A 107 -19.75 6.34 9.32
N THR A 108 -19.97 7.44 10.03
CA THR A 108 -20.15 8.77 9.41
C THR A 108 -18.95 9.17 8.57
N ASN A 109 -19.22 9.66 7.35
CA ASN A 109 -18.20 10.16 6.41
C ASN A 109 -17.00 9.21 6.24
N HIS A 110 -17.27 7.91 6.07
CA HIS A 110 -16.22 6.89 6.02
C HIS A 110 -15.28 7.05 4.80
N GLY A 111 -15.79 7.57 3.68
CA GLY A 111 -15.04 7.73 2.43
C GLY A 111 -14.76 6.41 1.68
N CYS A 112 -15.16 5.27 2.23
CA CYS A 112 -15.08 3.97 1.57
C CYS A 112 -15.83 3.90 0.23
N ILE A 113 -15.28 3.11 -0.70
CA ILE A 113 -15.85 2.82 -2.02
C ILE A 113 -16.18 1.34 -2.20
N GLU A 114 -17.01 1.00 -3.18
CA GLU A 114 -17.38 -0.38 -3.52
C GLU A 114 -16.13 -1.24 -3.79
N GLY A 115 -16.07 -2.43 -3.18
CA GLY A 115 -14.97 -3.38 -3.36
C GLY A 115 -13.69 -3.01 -2.60
N GLN A 116 -13.67 -1.93 -1.81
CA GLN A 116 -12.54 -1.60 -0.97
C GLN A 116 -12.35 -2.62 0.16
N LEU A 117 -11.10 -2.95 0.47
CA LEU A 117 -10.77 -3.77 1.62
C LEU A 117 -10.78 -2.95 2.91
N VAL A 118 -11.44 -3.49 3.94
CA VAL A 118 -11.48 -2.96 5.30
C VAL A 118 -11.20 -4.05 6.32
N LYS A 119 -10.79 -3.65 7.52
CA LYS A 119 -10.50 -4.55 8.65
C LYS A 119 -11.00 -3.92 9.93
N PHE A 120 -11.52 -4.73 10.87
CA PHE A 120 -12.11 -4.27 12.13
C PHE A 120 -11.26 -4.67 13.34
N SER A 121 -11.32 -3.87 14.40
CA SER A 121 -10.61 -4.11 15.66
C SER A 121 -11.34 -5.07 16.60
N PHE A 122 -12.57 -5.47 16.27
CA PHE A 122 -13.47 -6.20 17.17
C PHE A 122 -14.02 -7.47 16.53
N THR A 123 -14.43 -8.41 17.38
CA THR A 123 -15.14 -9.64 17.00
C THR A 123 -16.53 -9.60 17.63
N GLY A 124 -17.56 -9.87 16.83
CA GLY A 124 -18.96 -9.82 17.25
C GLY A 124 -19.87 -9.41 16.09
N GLY A 125 -21.18 -9.67 16.22
CA GLY A 125 -22.17 -9.26 15.22
C GLY A 125 -21.93 -9.82 13.81
N GLY A 126 -21.31 -10.99 13.69
CA GLY A 126 -20.92 -11.60 12.40
C GLY A 126 -19.53 -11.20 11.89
N VAL A 127 -18.88 -10.22 12.53
CA VAL A 127 -17.52 -9.75 12.18
C VAL A 127 -16.47 -10.47 13.03
N SER A 128 -15.34 -10.79 12.42
CA SER A 128 -14.13 -11.28 13.10
C SER A 128 -13.03 -10.22 13.04
N ALA A 129 -12.39 -9.94 14.17
CA ALA A 129 -11.28 -8.99 14.24
C ALA A 129 -10.14 -9.42 13.31
N LEU A 130 -9.44 -8.44 12.74
CA LEU A 130 -8.26 -8.62 11.89
C LEU A 130 -8.50 -9.37 10.56
N VAL A 131 -9.74 -9.76 10.27
CA VAL A 131 -10.14 -10.33 8.97
C VAL A 131 -10.42 -9.22 7.97
N ASN A 132 -9.98 -9.43 6.73
CA ASN A 132 -10.21 -8.53 5.62
C ASN A 132 -11.63 -8.74 5.05
N TYR A 133 -12.39 -7.66 4.91
CA TYR A 133 -13.71 -7.65 4.30
C TYR A 133 -13.76 -6.68 3.14
N TYR A 134 -14.67 -6.92 2.19
CA TYR A 134 -14.93 -6.04 1.06
C TYR A 134 -16.14 -5.17 1.36
N VAL A 135 -15.99 -3.85 1.20
CA VAL A 135 -17.08 -2.87 1.31
C VAL A 135 -18.07 -3.07 0.16
N ARG A 136 -19.36 -3.14 0.51
CA ARG A 136 -20.49 -3.30 -0.42
C ARG A 136 -21.53 -2.23 -0.16
N ASN A 137 -22.18 -1.75 -1.20
CA ASN A 137 -23.28 -0.78 -1.16
C ASN A 137 -23.02 0.43 -0.23
N PRO A 138 -21.86 1.12 -0.35
CA PRO A 138 -21.54 2.26 0.49
C PRO A 138 -22.49 3.43 0.21
N THR A 139 -22.88 4.13 1.27
CA THR A 139 -23.42 5.50 1.21
C THR A 139 -22.36 6.46 1.76
N THR A 140 -22.75 7.66 2.18
CA THR A 140 -21.86 8.58 2.87
C THR A 140 -21.55 8.12 4.31
N ASN A 141 -22.50 7.44 4.97
CA ASN A 141 -22.47 7.24 6.43
C ASN A 141 -22.59 5.78 6.86
N ASP A 142 -22.74 4.86 5.92
CA ASP A 142 -22.84 3.44 6.21
C ASP A 142 -22.54 2.60 4.97
N PHE A 143 -22.26 1.32 5.20
CA PHE A 143 -21.98 0.36 4.14
C PHE A 143 -22.31 -1.05 4.63
N GLN A 144 -22.39 -2.00 3.71
CA GLN A 144 -22.47 -3.43 3.99
C GLN A 144 -21.11 -4.08 3.69
N ILE A 145 -20.90 -5.33 4.08
CA ILE A 145 -19.64 -6.03 3.82
C ILE A 145 -19.83 -7.41 3.21
N SER A 146 -18.80 -7.93 2.57
CA SER A 146 -18.71 -9.32 2.09
C SER A 146 -17.34 -9.92 2.40
N SER A 147 -17.25 -11.25 2.46
CA SER A 147 -15.99 -11.98 2.61
C SER A 147 -15.19 -12.09 1.30
N THR A 148 -15.81 -11.80 0.15
CA THR A 148 -15.14 -11.84 -1.16
C THR A 148 -15.50 -10.62 -1.99
N ALA A 149 -14.66 -10.27 -2.98
CA ALA A 149 -14.77 -9.03 -3.75
C ALA A 149 -16.15 -8.83 -4.40
N THR A 150 -16.76 -9.91 -4.91
CA THR A 150 -18.07 -9.91 -5.55
C THR A 150 -19.10 -10.79 -4.84
N GLY A 151 -18.83 -11.19 -3.59
CA GLY A 151 -19.66 -12.12 -2.84
C GLY A 151 -20.99 -11.55 -2.35
N SER A 152 -21.78 -12.42 -1.72
CA SER A 152 -23.01 -12.05 -1.01
C SER A 152 -22.70 -11.14 0.17
N ILE A 153 -23.68 -10.33 0.55
CA ILE A 153 -23.62 -9.56 1.80
C ILE A 153 -23.46 -10.51 2.98
N LEU A 154 -22.60 -10.13 3.92
CA LEU A 154 -22.40 -10.84 5.18
C LEU A 154 -23.57 -10.55 6.10
N ASP A 155 -24.17 -11.61 6.65
CA ASP A 155 -25.23 -11.52 7.65
C ASP A 155 -24.66 -10.99 8.98
N LEU A 156 -25.12 -9.81 9.41
CA LEU A 156 -24.68 -9.16 10.63
C LEU A 156 -25.71 -9.38 11.74
N THR A 157 -25.28 -9.93 12.88
CA THR A 157 -26.21 -10.52 13.85
C THR A 157 -26.45 -9.69 15.11
N SER A 158 -25.59 -8.71 15.41
CA SER A 158 -25.72 -7.83 16.57
C SER A 158 -24.96 -6.52 16.39
N SER A 159 -25.37 -5.47 17.12
CA SER A 159 -24.64 -4.19 17.10
C SER A 159 -23.24 -4.35 17.71
N GLN A 160 -22.25 -3.72 17.09
CA GLN A 160 -20.89 -3.61 17.61
C GLN A 160 -20.35 -2.19 17.38
N THR A 161 -19.44 -1.76 18.24
CA THR A 161 -18.69 -0.51 18.09
C THR A 161 -17.20 -0.80 18.16
N GLY A 162 -16.39 0.09 17.59
CA GLY A 162 -14.94 -0.04 17.61
C GLY A 162 -14.28 0.70 16.45
N GLU A 163 -13.07 0.28 16.09
CA GLU A 163 -12.29 0.91 15.04
C GLU A 163 -12.31 0.06 13.76
N MET A 164 -12.21 0.77 12.63
CA MET A 164 -12.01 0.21 11.30
C MET A 164 -10.77 0.83 10.67
N ILE A 165 -10.00 0.03 9.94
CA ILE A 165 -8.94 0.49 9.04
C ILE A 165 -9.41 0.32 7.60
N ILE A 166 -9.25 1.38 6.79
CA ILE A 166 -9.67 1.44 5.37
C ILE A 166 -8.54 1.12 4.38
N ASN A 167 -7.32 0.90 4.88
CA ASN A 167 -6.22 0.32 4.13
C ASN A 167 -5.64 -0.84 4.94
N VAL A 168 -6.00 -2.06 4.56
CA VAL A 168 -5.74 -3.27 5.33
C VAL A 168 -4.27 -3.67 5.46
N GLU A 169 -3.37 -2.97 4.77
CA GLU A 169 -1.91 -3.07 4.98
C GLU A 169 -1.50 -2.54 6.37
N TYR A 170 -2.27 -1.61 6.95
CA TYR A 170 -2.05 -1.13 8.31
C TYR A 170 -2.72 -2.06 9.33
N GLY A 171 -2.20 -2.04 10.56
CA GLY A 171 -2.73 -2.81 11.69
C GLY A 171 -3.08 -1.94 12.88
N PHE A 172 -3.87 -2.48 13.81
CA PHE A 172 -4.34 -1.75 15.00
C PHE A 172 -3.28 -1.56 16.09
N GLY A 173 -2.08 -2.13 15.95
CA GLY A 173 -1.03 -2.06 16.96
C GLY A 173 -1.44 -2.78 18.25
N ASP A 174 -1.18 -2.12 19.38
CA ASP A 174 -1.65 -2.49 20.71
C ASP A 174 -3.15 -2.22 20.94
N GLY A 175 -3.87 -1.70 19.94
CA GLY A 175 -5.29 -1.37 20.01
C GLY A 175 -5.60 -0.07 20.76
N SER A 176 -4.59 0.73 21.14
CA SER A 176 -4.81 1.95 21.93
C SER A 176 -3.83 3.08 21.60
N THR A 177 -2.52 2.85 21.73
CA THR A 177 -1.51 3.92 21.63
C THR A 177 -0.66 3.84 20.36
N THR A 178 -0.73 2.72 19.64
CA THR A 178 0.08 2.43 18.46
C THR A 178 -0.76 1.89 17.30
N TYR A 179 -0.17 1.88 16.12
CA TYR A 179 -0.69 1.19 14.93
C TYR A 179 0.49 0.63 14.11
N ASN A 180 0.26 -0.44 13.36
CA ASN A 180 1.30 -1.05 12.53
C ASN A 180 1.31 -0.39 11.15
N VAL A 181 2.51 -0.08 10.66
CA VAL A 181 2.73 0.30 9.25
C VAL A 181 2.69 -0.94 8.35
N PRO A 182 2.59 -0.79 7.01
CA PRO A 182 2.65 -1.90 6.07
C PRO A 182 3.90 -2.77 6.22
N ASP A 183 3.82 -4.02 5.78
CA ASP A 183 4.98 -4.90 5.59
C ASP A 183 5.21 -5.15 4.10
N ARG A 184 6.34 -4.67 3.57
CA ARG A 184 6.71 -4.80 2.16
C ARG A 184 7.95 -5.65 1.96
N ARG A 185 8.40 -6.38 3.00
CA ARG A 185 9.57 -7.25 2.90
C ARG A 185 9.22 -8.49 2.08
N GLY A 186 10.08 -8.82 1.11
CA GLY A 186 10.00 -10.08 0.36
C GLY A 186 8.83 -10.19 -0.63
N ILE A 187 8.08 -9.12 -0.88
CA ILE A 187 6.91 -9.13 -1.78
C ILE A 187 7.03 -8.10 -2.90
N PHE A 188 6.42 -8.39 -4.04
CA PHE A 188 6.29 -7.44 -5.14
C PHE A 188 5.04 -6.58 -5.00
N ALA A 189 5.15 -5.31 -5.38
CA ALA A 189 3.99 -4.46 -5.56
C ALA A 189 3.35 -4.70 -6.92
N ARG A 190 2.02 -4.64 -6.98
CA ARG A 190 1.25 -4.63 -8.22
C ARG A 190 0.23 -3.49 -8.19
N GLY A 191 -0.06 -2.91 -9.34
CA GLY A 191 -1.14 -1.93 -9.45
C GLY A 191 -2.47 -2.56 -9.08
N ALA A 192 -3.27 -1.89 -8.25
CA ALA A 192 -4.60 -2.33 -7.86
C ALA A 192 -5.60 -2.19 -9.01
N GLY A 193 -6.64 -3.02 -9.00
CA GLY A 193 -7.75 -3.02 -9.93
C GLY A 193 -7.50 -3.79 -11.22
N VAL A 194 -8.55 -3.82 -12.05
CA VAL A 194 -8.53 -4.46 -13.38
C VAL A 194 -7.98 -3.49 -14.40
N HIS A 195 -6.95 -3.89 -15.13
CA HIS A 195 -6.38 -3.12 -16.23
C HIS A 195 -7.45 -2.91 -17.33
N GLY A 196 -7.50 -1.74 -17.97
CA GLY A 196 -8.54 -1.41 -18.95
C GLY A 196 -8.56 -2.27 -20.23
N SER A 197 -7.39 -2.62 -20.79
CA SER A 197 -7.32 -3.30 -22.09
C SER A 197 -6.28 -4.42 -22.22
N ARG A 198 -5.39 -4.60 -21.24
CA ARG A 198 -4.26 -5.51 -21.38
C ARG A 198 -4.66 -6.91 -20.92
N SER A 199 -4.74 -7.83 -21.87
CA SER A 199 -5.10 -9.22 -21.62
C SER A 199 -3.94 -10.02 -21.01
N LYS A 200 -4.25 -10.89 -20.07
CA LYS A 200 -3.33 -11.93 -19.57
C LYS A 200 -3.39 -13.18 -20.47
N ALA A 201 -2.45 -14.10 -20.29
CA ALA A 201 -2.30 -15.29 -21.16
C ALA A 201 -3.56 -16.15 -21.24
N ALA A 202 -4.29 -16.30 -20.12
CA ALA A 202 -5.53 -17.06 -20.06
C ALA A 202 -6.77 -16.30 -20.59
N GLY A 203 -6.59 -15.12 -21.19
CA GLY A 203 -7.69 -14.21 -21.54
C GLY A 203 -8.18 -13.38 -20.34
N GLY A 204 -9.02 -12.37 -20.63
CA GLY A 204 -9.40 -11.33 -19.67
C GLY A 204 -8.23 -10.41 -19.30
N ASN A 205 -8.50 -9.34 -18.58
CA ASN A 205 -7.47 -8.35 -18.25
C ASN A 205 -6.68 -8.72 -16.98
N TYR A 206 -5.49 -8.14 -16.83
CA TYR A 206 -4.75 -8.20 -15.57
C TYR A 206 -5.58 -7.57 -14.44
N ASP A 207 -5.64 -8.24 -13.29
CA ASP A 207 -6.39 -7.77 -12.12
C ASP A 207 -5.51 -7.84 -10.87
N GLY A 208 -5.24 -6.66 -10.30
CA GLY A 208 -4.49 -6.42 -9.09
C GLY A 208 -5.20 -6.79 -7.79
N GLY A 209 -6.54 -6.90 -7.82
CA GLY A 209 -7.37 -6.84 -6.63
C GLY A 209 -7.51 -5.42 -6.07
N ALA A 210 -8.19 -5.27 -4.95
CA ALA A 210 -8.31 -3.99 -4.26
C ALA A 210 -6.96 -3.52 -3.66
N VAL A 211 -6.86 -2.24 -3.28
CA VAL A 211 -5.69 -1.74 -2.54
C VAL A 211 -5.52 -2.55 -1.24
N GLY A 212 -4.30 -3.01 -0.98
CA GLY A 212 -3.96 -3.89 0.15
C GLY A 212 -4.27 -5.37 -0.07
N TYR A 213 -4.71 -5.79 -1.26
CA TYR A 213 -4.90 -7.21 -1.59
C TYR A 213 -3.56 -7.97 -1.61
N ALA A 214 -3.49 -9.07 -0.86
CA ALA A 214 -2.31 -9.92 -0.77
C ALA A 214 -2.46 -11.16 -1.68
N GLY A 215 -1.86 -11.10 -2.87
CA GLY A 215 -1.75 -12.24 -3.78
C GLY A 215 -0.63 -13.20 -3.37
N GLN A 216 -0.77 -14.47 -3.75
CA GLN A 216 0.29 -15.48 -3.65
C GLN A 216 1.02 -15.60 -4.99
N ASP A 217 2.20 -16.23 -5.00
CA ASP A 217 2.87 -16.60 -6.25
C ASP A 217 2.02 -17.62 -7.03
N GLN A 218 2.07 -17.55 -8.36
CA GLN A 218 1.21 -18.34 -9.24
C GLN A 218 1.98 -18.79 -10.47
N GLY A 219 1.87 -20.09 -10.78
CA GLY A 219 2.28 -20.66 -12.05
C GLY A 219 1.11 -20.70 -13.04
N GLN A 220 1.39 -20.54 -14.34
CA GLN A 220 0.40 -20.78 -15.37
C GLN A 220 0.20 -22.29 -15.55
N ALA A 221 -1.05 -22.72 -15.66
CA ALA A 221 -1.37 -24.09 -16.06
C ALA A 221 -0.75 -24.37 -17.43
N HIS A 222 -0.06 -25.50 -17.55
CA HIS A 222 0.58 -25.94 -18.77
C HIS A 222 0.61 -27.47 -18.84
N ILE A 223 0.84 -28.00 -20.04
CA ILE A 223 0.96 -29.43 -20.29
C ILE A 223 2.32 -29.72 -20.92
N HIS A 224 2.90 -30.87 -20.58
CA HIS A 224 4.08 -31.40 -21.26
C HIS A 224 3.64 -32.52 -22.18
N GLN A 225 3.78 -32.30 -23.48
CA GLN A 225 3.63 -33.37 -24.46
C GLN A 225 4.97 -34.09 -24.59
N GLN A 226 4.97 -35.38 -24.28
CA GLN A 226 6.14 -36.23 -24.43
C GLN A 226 6.03 -37.01 -25.74
N TYR A 227 7.13 -37.08 -26.50
CA TYR A 227 7.21 -37.87 -27.73
C TYR A 227 8.16 -39.05 -27.46
N ALA A 228 7.71 -40.27 -27.73
CA ALA A 228 8.62 -41.42 -27.80
C ALA A 228 9.48 -41.27 -29.07
N GLY A 229 10.80 -41.16 -28.90
CA GLY A 229 11.72 -41.28 -30.02
C GLY A 229 12.11 -42.74 -30.18
N ASP A 230 11.75 -43.37 -31.31
CA ASP A 230 12.36 -44.64 -31.69
C ASP A 230 13.85 -44.37 -32.02
N TYR A 231 14.76 -44.76 -31.13
CA TYR A 231 16.18 -44.93 -31.49
C TYR A 231 16.34 -46.27 -32.23
N GLY A 232 15.72 -46.36 -33.40
CA GLY A 232 15.75 -47.53 -34.27
C GLY A 232 15.80 -47.12 -35.74
N ALA A 233 17.00 -47.16 -36.33
CA ALA A 233 17.25 -47.20 -37.77
C ALA A 233 16.58 -46.12 -38.65
N GLY A 234 16.77 -44.83 -38.34
CA GLY A 234 16.89 -43.80 -39.39
C GLY A 234 15.64 -43.06 -39.87
N ASN A 235 14.50 -43.10 -39.15
CA ASN A 235 13.36 -42.24 -39.47
C ASN A 235 13.03 -41.28 -38.32
N THR A 236 13.33 -40.00 -38.49
CA THR A 236 12.87 -38.91 -37.63
C THR A 236 11.46 -38.48 -38.04
N GLY A 237 10.51 -38.43 -37.10
CA GLY A 237 9.30 -37.61 -37.25
C GLY A 237 7.93 -38.28 -37.19
N ASN A 238 7.78 -39.56 -36.87
CA ASN A 238 6.46 -40.15 -36.63
C ASN A 238 6.25 -40.45 -35.14
N GLY A 239 5.22 -39.84 -34.55
CA GLY A 239 4.81 -40.06 -33.17
C GLY A 239 4.45 -41.53 -32.91
N GLY A 240 5.40 -42.29 -32.38
CA GLY A 240 5.20 -43.63 -31.86
C GLY A 240 4.58 -43.60 -30.47
N ARG A 241 3.71 -44.56 -30.17
CA ARG A 241 3.36 -44.91 -28.79
C ARG A 241 4.63 -45.38 -28.08
N TYR A 242 4.70 -45.24 -26.75
CA TYR A 242 5.71 -45.92 -25.94
C TYR A 242 5.57 -47.44 -26.11
N ALA A 243 6.13 -47.99 -27.18
CA ALA A 243 6.24 -49.41 -27.42
C ALA A 243 7.68 -49.77 -27.07
N ASP A 244 7.84 -50.71 -26.13
CA ASP A 244 9.12 -51.41 -26.03
C ASP A 244 9.38 -52.16 -27.35
N THR A 245 10.59 -52.70 -27.49
CA THR A 245 11.07 -53.45 -28.66
C THR A 245 10.19 -54.66 -29.05
N HIS A 246 9.10 -54.95 -28.32
CA HIS A 246 8.20 -56.09 -28.54
C HIS A 246 6.70 -55.71 -28.67
N GLY A 247 6.36 -54.43 -28.79
CA GLY A 247 4.99 -54.01 -29.14
C GLY A 247 3.93 -54.29 -28.06
N SER A 248 4.34 -54.52 -26.82
CA SER A 248 3.41 -54.74 -25.70
C SER A 248 2.94 -53.39 -25.13
N ASN A 249 1.62 -53.16 -25.08
CA ASN A 249 1.04 -51.99 -24.39
C ASN A 249 1.08 -52.26 -22.88
N ILE A 250 2.22 -52.03 -22.25
CA ILE A 250 2.38 -52.09 -20.80
C ILE A 250 1.84 -50.78 -20.21
N VAL A 251 1.12 -50.87 -19.09
CA VAL A 251 0.78 -49.69 -18.27
C VAL A 251 2.09 -49.13 -17.72
N SER A 252 2.64 -48.11 -18.38
CA SER A 252 3.82 -47.40 -17.94
C SER A 252 3.40 -46.10 -17.25
N ASP A 253 3.72 -45.95 -15.97
CA ASP A 253 3.61 -44.66 -15.29
C ASP A 253 4.80 -43.78 -15.71
N LEU A 254 4.51 -42.72 -16.45
CA LEU A 254 5.51 -41.73 -16.85
C LEU A 254 5.52 -40.55 -15.88
N TYR A 255 6.65 -40.37 -15.21
CA TYR A 255 6.88 -39.23 -14.32
C TYR A 255 7.64 -38.13 -15.05
N THR A 256 7.11 -36.91 -15.02
CA THR A 256 7.88 -35.72 -15.38
C THR A 256 8.62 -35.27 -14.12
N LEU A 257 9.94 -35.42 -14.12
CA LEU A 257 10.80 -35.05 -13.00
C LEU A 257 11.20 -33.56 -13.08
N LEU A 258 12.14 -33.15 -12.23
CA LEU A 258 12.70 -31.81 -12.23
C LEU A 258 13.30 -31.46 -13.61
N PRO A 259 13.22 -30.18 -14.04
CA PRO A 259 13.82 -29.74 -15.29
C PRO A 259 15.34 -29.97 -15.28
N THR A 260 15.87 -30.55 -16.36
CA THR A 260 17.32 -30.73 -16.58
C THR A 260 17.81 -29.84 -17.71
N GLY A 261 19.12 -29.57 -17.77
CA GLY A 261 19.70 -28.74 -18.83
C GLY A 261 19.48 -29.31 -20.23
N SER A 262 19.06 -28.46 -21.16
CA SER A 262 18.73 -28.81 -22.56
C SER A 262 19.66 -28.16 -23.59
N GLY A 263 20.82 -27.64 -23.15
CA GLY A 263 21.73 -26.84 -23.98
C GLY A 263 21.39 -25.35 -24.04
N ALA A 264 20.16 -24.95 -23.68
CA ALA A 264 19.74 -23.55 -23.54
C ALA A 264 20.12 -22.91 -22.19
N GLY A 265 20.78 -23.66 -21.31
CA GLY A 265 21.20 -23.24 -19.98
C GLY A 265 20.89 -24.25 -18.88
N VAL A 266 21.32 -23.94 -17.66
CA VAL A 266 21.02 -24.72 -16.46
C VAL A 266 19.74 -24.19 -15.82
N PRO A 267 18.69 -25.02 -15.64
CA PRO A 267 17.47 -24.62 -14.94
C PRO A 267 17.77 -24.13 -13.52
N ARG A 268 17.17 -23.00 -13.13
CA ARG A 268 17.19 -22.52 -11.75
C ARG A 268 15.95 -23.06 -11.05
N THR A 269 16.14 -23.79 -9.96
CA THR A 269 15.07 -24.38 -9.15
C THR A 269 15.13 -23.84 -7.73
N GLY A 270 13.98 -23.68 -7.09
CA GLY A 270 13.84 -23.20 -5.72
C GLY A 270 12.47 -23.56 -5.15
N ASN A 271 12.19 -23.11 -3.93
CA ASN A 271 10.91 -23.31 -3.25
C ASN A 271 9.85 -22.24 -3.57
N GLU A 272 10.21 -21.21 -4.34
CA GLU A 272 9.36 -20.06 -4.68
C GLU A 272 9.39 -19.78 -6.18
N THR A 273 8.25 -19.43 -6.77
CA THR A 273 8.19 -18.98 -8.17
C THR A 273 8.38 -17.48 -8.25
N THR A 274 9.60 -17.02 -8.58
CA THR A 274 9.90 -15.59 -8.74
C THR A 274 10.69 -15.28 -10.02
N PRO A 275 10.46 -14.09 -10.63
CA PRO A 275 11.35 -13.57 -11.65
C PRO A 275 12.69 -13.14 -11.01
N ALA A 276 13.66 -12.77 -11.84
CA ALA A 276 14.87 -12.12 -11.32
C ALA A 276 14.51 -10.81 -10.60
N PHE A 277 15.13 -10.55 -9.44
CA PHE A 277 14.84 -9.38 -8.62
C PHE A 277 16.09 -8.78 -7.96
N ILE A 278 15.96 -7.53 -7.51
CA ILE A 278 16.91 -6.85 -6.62
C ILE A 278 16.12 -6.46 -5.37
N ALA A 279 16.69 -6.72 -4.19
CA ALA A 279 16.09 -6.33 -2.93
C ALA A 279 16.34 -4.85 -2.64
N VAL A 280 15.27 -4.12 -2.33
CA VAL A 280 15.29 -2.72 -1.90
C VAL A 280 14.57 -2.56 -0.57
N LYS A 281 14.90 -1.50 0.18
CA LYS A 281 14.15 -1.15 1.39
C LYS A 281 12.97 -0.27 1.03
N TYR A 282 11.79 -0.60 1.57
CA TYR A 282 10.61 0.24 1.46
C TYR A 282 10.40 1.04 2.74
N LYS A 283 10.05 2.32 2.58
CA LYS A 283 9.72 3.21 3.67
C LYS A 283 8.40 3.93 3.42
N VAL A 284 7.61 4.11 4.48
CA VAL A 284 6.35 4.84 4.48
C VAL A 284 6.54 6.26 5.02
N ARG A 285 5.96 7.27 4.37
CA ARG A 285 5.92 8.65 4.86
C ARG A 285 4.92 8.76 6.02
N VAL A 286 5.40 9.16 7.20
CA VAL A 286 4.60 9.19 8.46
C VAL A 286 4.36 10.58 9.04
N LEU A 287 5.15 11.57 8.63
CA LEU A 287 5.00 13.00 8.93
C LEU A 287 5.05 13.80 7.64
#